data_AF-A7SGM9-F1
#
_entry.id   AF-A7SGM9-F1
#
_cell.length_a   1.000
_cell.length_b   1.000
_cell.length_c   1.000
_cell.angle_alpha   90.00
_cell.angle_beta   90.00
_cell.angle_gamma   90.00
#
_symmetry.space_group_name_H-M   'P 1'
#
loop_
_entity.id
_entity.type
_entity.pdbx_description
1 polymer ?
#
loop_
_entity_poly.entity_id
_entity_poly.type
_entity_poly.pdbx_seq_one_letter_code
_entity_poly.pdbx_strand_id
1 'polypeptide(L)'
;MVKEDWQVVSGAVTALFQRKKLANGELLSLTEKVRAVKTDVGNAKLCEHFKEILVKGMIILREDLKEKSGELLMDKLSSAWLYFFKYILPLLQAIFVNLYPPDGNSVRDLSLLSFRDIVVLKTKLEEAFQMEVESPPELIRMLLILQSVHDSPQPNKNYRKLETLVSYVVTPYLSSTGLRNKPIITTPTDPKLPRPASAAQLSGKQSDKLDTVHEVESNRRYTFTSSGDSACSSVFGSITSDLNTARSSVNSTNTLV
;
A
#
# COMPACT_ATOMS: atom_id res chain seq x y z
N MET A 1 18.90 -33.33 -8.71
CA MET A 1 19.60 -32.06 -8.92
C MET A 1 18.70 -30.84 -8.63
N VAL A 2 17.66 -30.55 -9.41
CA VAL A 2 16.88 -29.29 -9.22
C VAL A 2 16.11 -29.22 -7.89
N LYS A 3 15.48 -30.32 -7.47
CA LYS A 3 14.82 -30.40 -6.15
C LYS A 3 15.81 -30.10 -5.01
N GLU A 4 17.06 -30.57 -5.16
CA GLU A 4 18.13 -30.38 -4.19
C GLU A 4 18.64 -28.94 -4.19
N ASP A 5 18.83 -28.33 -5.37
CA ASP A 5 19.20 -26.92 -5.50
C ASP A 5 18.15 -25.99 -4.85
N TRP A 6 16.86 -26.27 -5.06
CA TRP A 6 15.80 -25.52 -4.39
C TRP A 6 15.82 -25.72 -2.87
N GLN A 7 16.08 -26.93 -2.37
CA GLN A 7 16.20 -27.15 -0.91
C GLN A 7 17.35 -26.32 -0.32
N VAL A 8 18.49 -26.25 -1.01
CA VAL A 8 19.63 -25.41 -0.57
C VAL A 8 19.23 -23.93 -0.53
N VAL A 9 18.60 -23.42 -1.59
CA VAL A 9 18.12 -22.02 -1.63
C VAL A 9 17.12 -21.74 -0.52
N SER A 10 16.10 -22.58 -0.37
CA SER A 10 15.08 -22.44 0.68
C SER A 10 15.70 -22.51 2.08
N GLY A 11 16.68 -23.39 2.30
CA GLY A 11 17.40 -23.53 3.56
C GLY A 11 18.21 -22.27 3.90
N ALA A 12 18.98 -21.75 2.95
CA ALA A 12 19.77 -20.54 3.12
C ALA A 12 18.87 -19.31 3.38
N VAL A 13 17.78 -19.14 2.62
CA VAL A 13 16.82 -18.06 2.85
C VAL A 13 16.20 -18.18 4.24
N THR A 14 15.78 -19.38 4.65
CA THR A 14 15.25 -19.62 6.00
C THR A 14 16.28 -19.24 7.07
N ALA A 15 17.56 -19.56 6.85
CA ALA A 15 18.64 -19.19 7.76
C ALA A 15 18.81 -17.67 7.90
N LEU A 16 18.62 -16.89 6.83
CA LEU A 16 18.60 -15.42 6.90
C LEU A 16 17.52 -14.91 7.86
N PHE A 17 16.31 -15.46 7.78
CA PHE A 17 15.21 -15.09 8.69
C PHE A 17 15.49 -15.53 10.14
N GLN A 18 16.32 -16.55 10.34
CA GLN A 18 16.84 -16.97 11.66
C GLN A 18 18.05 -16.15 12.14
N ARG A 19 18.34 -15.01 11.50
CA ARG A 19 19.46 -14.12 11.82
C ARG A 19 20.86 -14.71 11.58
N LYS A 20 20.97 -15.78 10.78
CA LYS A 20 22.25 -16.35 10.36
C LYS A 20 22.80 -15.55 9.18
N LYS A 21 24.12 -15.44 9.11
CA LYS A 21 24.82 -14.79 8.00
C LYS A 21 25.13 -15.80 6.91
N LEU A 22 25.10 -15.36 5.66
CA LEU A 22 25.65 -16.14 4.55
C LEU A 22 27.17 -16.22 4.68
N ALA A 23 27.74 -17.35 4.30
CA ALA A 23 29.17 -17.53 4.17
C ALA A 23 29.71 -16.76 2.94
N ASN A 24 31.01 -16.54 2.91
CA ASN A 24 31.67 -15.90 1.78
C ASN A 24 31.47 -16.72 0.49
N GLY A 25 31.08 -16.06 -0.60
CA GLY A 25 30.81 -16.71 -1.89
C GLY A 25 29.49 -17.49 -1.97
N GLU A 26 28.77 -17.65 -0.86
CA GLU A 26 27.48 -18.37 -0.84
C GLU A 26 26.42 -17.64 -1.68
N LEU A 27 26.41 -16.31 -1.65
CA LEU A 27 25.45 -15.51 -2.42
C LEU A 27 25.49 -15.82 -3.92
N LEU A 28 26.68 -15.89 -4.51
CA LEU A 28 26.85 -16.23 -5.93
C LEU A 28 26.33 -17.64 -6.22
N SER A 29 26.69 -18.61 -5.37
CA SER A 29 26.18 -19.98 -5.49
C SER A 29 24.65 -20.06 -5.44
N LEU A 30 24.02 -19.29 -4.55
CA LEU A 30 22.56 -19.22 -4.43
C LEU A 30 21.92 -18.62 -5.68
N THR A 31 22.47 -17.54 -6.22
CA THR A 31 21.96 -16.92 -7.47
C THR A 31 22.08 -17.89 -8.66
N GLU A 32 23.16 -18.66 -8.76
CA GLU A 32 23.33 -19.70 -9.79
C GLU A 32 22.26 -20.79 -9.66
N LYS A 33 22.03 -21.28 -8.43
CA LYS A 33 21.01 -22.29 -8.14
C LYS A 33 19.61 -21.80 -8.45
N VAL A 34 19.28 -20.55 -8.12
CA VAL A 34 17.99 -19.94 -8.48
C VAL A 34 17.80 -19.91 -10.00
N ARG A 35 18.87 -19.61 -10.77
CA ARG A 35 18.78 -19.64 -12.23
C ARG A 35 18.57 -21.07 -12.76
N ALA A 36 19.27 -22.06 -12.21
CA ALA A 36 19.07 -23.46 -12.57
C ALA A 36 17.63 -23.91 -12.30
N VAL A 37 17.10 -23.59 -11.12
CA VAL A 37 15.70 -23.86 -10.77
C VAL A 37 14.74 -23.16 -11.74
N LYS A 38 14.98 -21.88 -12.07
CA LYS A 38 14.17 -21.12 -13.03
C LYS A 38 14.11 -21.80 -14.40
N THR A 39 15.23 -22.29 -14.91
CA THR A 39 15.31 -22.96 -16.22
C THR A 39 14.49 -24.25 -16.24
N ASP A 40 14.43 -24.96 -15.12
CA ASP A 40 13.73 -26.25 -15.00
C ASP A 40 12.21 -26.09 -14.78
N VAL A 41 11.81 -25.32 -13.76
CA VAL A 41 10.38 -25.22 -13.37
C VAL A 41 9.65 -24.04 -14.00
N GLY A 42 10.40 -23.15 -14.66
CA GLY A 42 9.88 -21.90 -15.21
C GLY A 42 9.69 -20.79 -14.18
N ASN A 43 9.55 -19.57 -14.68
CA ASN A 43 9.50 -18.36 -13.86
C ASN A 43 8.26 -18.27 -12.97
N ALA A 44 7.09 -18.69 -13.47
CA ALA A 44 5.84 -18.66 -12.70
C ALA A 44 5.93 -19.54 -11.45
N LYS A 45 6.43 -20.77 -11.60
CA LYS A 45 6.57 -21.70 -10.47
C LYS A 45 7.64 -21.26 -9.48
N LEU A 46 8.75 -20.71 -9.96
CA LEU A 46 9.77 -20.10 -9.08
C LEU A 46 9.17 -18.94 -8.25
N CYS A 47 8.27 -18.14 -8.82
CA CYS A 47 7.58 -17.06 -8.10
C CYS A 47 6.70 -17.61 -6.97
N GLU A 48 5.94 -18.69 -7.20
CA GLU A 48 5.16 -19.36 -6.15
C GLU A 48 6.07 -19.86 -5.02
N HIS A 49 7.16 -20.53 -5.37
CA HIS A 49 8.17 -21.00 -4.44
C HIS A 49 8.81 -19.87 -3.63
N PHE A 50 9.10 -18.73 -4.25
CA PHE A 50 9.56 -17.54 -3.56
C PHE A 50 8.52 -17.01 -2.56
N LYS A 51 7.24 -16.93 -2.96
CA LYS A 51 6.13 -16.52 -2.07
C LYS A 51 5.98 -17.48 -0.88
N GLU A 52 6.13 -18.78 -1.08
CA GLU A 52 6.07 -19.80 -0.02
C GLU A 52 7.19 -19.64 1.02
N ILE A 53 8.45 -19.42 0.58
CA ILE A 53 9.57 -19.21 1.51
C ILE A 53 9.46 -17.87 2.24
N LEU A 54 8.91 -16.83 1.59
CA LEU A 54 8.63 -15.55 2.25
C LEU A 54 7.64 -15.73 3.39
N VAL A 55 6.53 -16.47 3.17
CA VAL A 55 5.56 -16.76 4.24
C VAL A 55 6.24 -17.42 5.44
N LYS A 56 7.06 -18.46 5.19
CA LYS A 56 7.81 -19.14 6.26
C LYS A 56 8.77 -18.18 6.99
N GLY A 57 9.52 -17.38 6.25
CA GLY A 57 10.46 -16.41 6.80
C GLY A 57 9.79 -15.34 7.66
N MET A 58 8.67 -14.79 7.20
CA MET A 58 7.92 -13.78 7.95
C MET A 58 7.31 -14.34 9.23
N ILE A 59 6.87 -15.60 9.23
CA ILE A 59 6.41 -16.27 10.45
C ILE A 59 7.54 -16.35 11.49
N ILE A 60 8.77 -16.68 11.06
CA ILE A 60 9.94 -16.71 11.95
C ILE A 60 10.19 -15.32 12.58
N LEU A 61 10.15 -14.24 11.79
CA LEU A 61 10.32 -12.88 12.33
C LEU A 61 9.20 -12.48 13.28
N ARG A 62 7.96 -12.87 12.99
CA ARG A 62 6.81 -12.56 13.84
C ARG A 62 6.86 -13.33 15.16
N GLU A 63 7.45 -14.52 15.20
CA GLU A 63 7.43 -15.37 16.38
C GLU A 63 7.97 -14.65 17.63
N ASP A 64 9.02 -13.84 17.44
CA ASP A 64 9.55 -13.00 18.51
C ASP A 64 8.59 -11.90 18.96
N LEU A 65 7.64 -11.47 18.13
CA LEU A 65 6.74 -10.32 18.38
C LEU A 65 5.39 -10.69 18.99
N LYS A 66 4.96 -11.95 18.86
CA LYS A 66 3.57 -12.36 19.09
C LYS A 66 3.04 -12.08 20.51
N GLU A 67 3.89 -12.21 21.52
CA GLU A 67 3.51 -12.00 22.94
C GLU A 67 3.83 -10.58 23.44
N LYS A 68 4.35 -9.70 22.59
CA LYS A 68 4.76 -8.35 22.97
C LYS A 68 3.60 -7.37 22.81
N SER A 69 3.55 -6.37 23.68
CA SER A 69 2.59 -5.27 23.64
C SER A 69 3.25 -3.93 23.97
N GLY A 70 2.53 -2.84 23.70
CA GLY A 70 2.95 -1.48 24.05
C GLY A 70 4.31 -1.07 23.50
N GLU A 71 5.06 -0.32 24.29
CA GLU A 71 6.40 0.18 23.94
C GLU A 71 7.38 -0.95 23.58
N LEU A 72 7.37 -2.06 24.34
CA LEU A 72 8.22 -3.21 24.04
C LEU A 72 7.92 -3.84 22.66
N LEU A 73 6.65 -3.88 22.26
CA LEU A 73 6.28 -4.30 20.92
C LEU A 73 6.84 -3.34 19.87
N MET A 74 6.71 -2.03 20.10
CA MET A 74 7.19 -1.01 19.17
C MET A 74 8.71 -1.09 18.96
N ASP A 75 9.48 -1.25 20.03
CA ASP A 75 10.94 -1.40 19.98
C ASP A 75 11.38 -2.66 19.25
N LYS A 76 10.74 -3.79 19.58
CA LYS A 76 11.09 -5.08 18.98
C LYS A 76 10.65 -5.15 17.52
N LEU A 77 9.52 -4.55 17.16
CA LEU A 77 9.09 -4.43 15.77
C LEU A 77 10.05 -3.52 14.98
N SER A 78 10.50 -2.40 15.56
CA SER A 78 11.53 -1.54 14.96
C SER A 78 12.81 -2.32 14.67
N SER A 79 13.27 -3.10 15.65
CA SER A 79 14.46 -3.94 15.52
C SER A 79 14.29 -5.03 14.46
N ALA A 80 13.12 -5.67 14.39
CA ALA A 80 12.79 -6.67 13.38
C ALA A 80 12.73 -6.05 11.98
N TRP A 81 12.10 -4.88 11.84
CA TRP A 81 12.05 -4.12 10.61
C TRP A 81 13.44 -3.73 10.11
N LEU A 82 14.28 -3.15 10.97
CA LEU A 82 15.64 -2.78 10.59
C LEU A 82 16.44 -3.99 10.11
N TYR A 83 16.32 -5.13 10.79
CA TYR A 83 16.99 -6.35 10.36
C TYR A 83 16.49 -6.83 9.00
N PHE A 84 15.16 -6.90 8.83
CA PHE A 84 14.54 -7.29 7.57
C PHE A 84 14.93 -6.34 6.43
N PHE A 85 14.75 -5.04 6.60
CA PHE A 85 14.92 -4.04 5.55
C PHE A 85 16.39 -3.83 5.16
N LYS A 86 17.33 -3.87 6.12
CA LYS A 86 18.75 -3.63 5.86
C LYS A 86 19.53 -4.89 5.48
N TYR A 87 19.11 -6.07 5.93
CA TYR A 87 19.87 -7.32 5.72
C TYR A 87 19.12 -8.35 4.88
N ILE A 88 17.90 -8.73 5.27
CA ILE A 88 17.17 -9.79 4.55
C ILE A 88 16.75 -9.32 3.16
N LEU A 89 16.09 -8.17 3.08
CA LEU A 89 15.50 -7.67 1.84
C LEU A 89 16.53 -7.48 0.72
N PRO A 90 17.70 -6.84 0.93
CA PRO A 90 18.72 -6.74 -0.11
C PRO A 90 19.29 -8.11 -0.53
N LEU A 91 19.44 -9.05 0.40
CA LEU A 91 19.90 -10.40 0.09
C LEU A 91 18.86 -11.19 -0.71
N LEU A 92 17.57 -11.06 -0.39
CA LEU A 92 16.50 -11.64 -1.22
C LEU A 92 16.52 -11.06 -2.63
N GLN A 93 16.66 -9.73 -2.76
CA GLN A 93 16.78 -9.09 -4.08
C GLN A 93 17.98 -9.62 -4.88
N ALA A 94 19.11 -9.86 -4.23
CA ALA A 94 20.31 -10.40 -4.88
C ALA A 94 20.18 -11.89 -5.25
N ILE A 95 19.68 -12.73 -4.33
CA ILE A 95 19.47 -14.17 -4.56
C ILE A 95 18.46 -14.38 -5.70
N PHE A 96 17.36 -13.61 -5.69
CA PHE A 96 16.26 -13.72 -6.66
C PHE A 96 16.32 -12.66 -7.77
N VAL A 97 17.51 -12.14 -8.11
CA VAL A 97 17.68 -11.10 -9.14
C VAL A 97 17.10 -11.48 -10.51
N ASN A 98 17.02 -12.78 -10.81
CA ASN A 98 16.49 -13.31 -12.07
C ASN A 98 14.99 -13.66 -12.01
N LEU A 99 14.28 -13.34 -10.93
CA LEU A 99 12.85 -13.60 -10.76
C LEU A 99 12.02 -12.43 -11.32
N TYR A 100 11.03 -12.74 -12.17
CA TYR A 100 10.13 -11.75 -12.77
C TYR A 100 8.67 -12.09 -12.47
N PRO A 101 8.12 -11.68 -11.31
CA PRO A 101 6.75 -12.01 -10.95
C PRO A 101 5.72 -11.60 -12.04
N PRO A 102 4.75 -12.47 -12.37
CA PRO A 102 3.79 -12.21 -13.46
C PRO A 102 2.78 -11.10 -13.15
N ASP A 103 2.64 -10.74 -11.86
CA ASP A 103 1.80 -9.65 -11.37
C ASP A 103 2.49 -8.27 -11.48
N GLY A 104 3.70 -8.21 -12.05
CA GLY A 104 4.47 -6.98 -12.23
C GLY A 104 5.18 -6.49 -10.95
N ASN A 105 4.97 -7.16 -9.81
CA ASN A 105 5.66 -6.83 -8.57
C ASN A 105 7.15 -7.18 -8.66
N SER A 106 8.01 -6.42 -8.00
CA SER A 106 9.40 -6.81 -7.80
C SER A 106 9.55 -7.79 -6.62
N VAL A 107 10.72 -8.44 -6.51
CA VAL A 107 11.12 -9.20 -5.31
C VAL A 107 11.00 -8.34 -4.05
N ARG A 108 11.31 -7.04 -4.17
CA ARG A 108 11.19 -6.07 -3.10
C ARG A 108 9.73 -5.89 -2.68
N ASP A 109 8.84 -5.66 -3.64
CA ASP A 109 7.41 -5.41 -3.37
C ASP A 109 6.76 -6.63 -2.72
N LEU A 110 6.98 -7.82 -3.27
CA LEU A 110 6.47 -9.07 -2.69
C LEU A 110 6.96 -9.28 -1.25
N SER A 111 8.23 -8.97 -0.98
CA SER A 111 8.80 -9.10 0.37
C SER A 111 8.21 -8.08 1.34
N LEU A 112 8.01 -6.83 0.91
CA LEU A 112 7.40 -5.77 1.72
C LEU A 112 5.92 -6.05 1.99
N LEU A 113 5.16 -6.49 0.99
CA LEU A 113 3.77 -6.93 1.13
C LEU A 113 3.65 -8.09 2.12
N SER A 114 4.55 -9.07 2.03
CA SER A 114 4.58 -10.21 2.95
C SER A 114 4.92 -9.76 4.39
N PHE A 115 5.86 -8.83 4.56
CA PHE A 115 6.17 -8.25 5.88
C PHE A 115 4.98 -7.49 6.47
N ARG A 116 4.30 -6.66 5.66
CA ARG A 116 3.06 -5.96 6.03
C ARG A 116 2.02 -6.96 6.53
N ASP A 117 1.69 -7.95 5.72
CA ASP A 117 0.52 -8.81 5.93
C ASP A 117 0.73 -9.87 7.01
N ILE A 118 1.95 -10.38 7.15
CA ILE A 118 2.26 -11.51 8.02
C ILE A 118 2.87 -11.03 9.34
N VAL A 119 3.67 -9.96 9.34
CA VAL A 119 4.33 -9.44 10.54
C VAL A 119 3.51 -8.29 11.12
N VAL A 120 3.49 -7.13 10.46
CA VAL A 120 2.93 -5.89 11.02
C VAL A 120 1.45 -6.02 11.37
N LEU A 121 0.62 -6.42 10.40
CA LEU A 121 -0.84 -6.52 10.57
C LEU A 121 -1.30 -7.68 11.49
N LYS A 122 -0.36 -8.45 12.04
CA LYS A 122 -0.60 -9.55 12.97
C LYS A 122 -0.06 -9.27 14.37
N THR A 123 0.34 -8.04 14.64
CA THR A 123 0.75 -7.57 15.98
C THR A 123 -0.34 -6.70 16.61
N LYS A 124 -0.20 -6.41 17.91
CA LYS A 124 -1.06 -5.48 18.67
C LYS A 124 -0.61 -4.02 18.52
N LEU A 125 -0.10 -3.64 17.34
CA LEU A 125 0.51 -2.33 17.13
C LEU A 125 -0.50 -1.18 17.27
N GLU A 126 -1.76 -1.41 16.89
CA GLU A 126 -2.82 -0.43 17.08
C GLU A 126 -3.06 -0.10 18.57
N GLU A 127 -3.10 -1.12 19.43
CA GLU A 127 -3.20 -0.92 20.90
C GLU A 127 -1.96 -0.19 21.44
N ALA A 128 -0.77 -0.49 20.91
CA ALA A 128 0.47 0.16 21.34
C ALA A 128 0.47 1.68 21.04
N PHE A 129 -0.05 2.11 19.89
CA PHE A 129 -0.13 3.53 19.54
C PHE A 129 -1.11 4.33 20.40
N GLN A 130 -2.02 3.66 21.09
CA GLN A 130 -2.99 4.29 21.98
C GLN A 130 -2.41 4.60 23.37
N MET A 131 -1.23 4.07 23.71
CA MET A 131 -0.62 4.23 25.05
C MET A 131 -0.02 5.62 25.33
N GLU A 132 -0.28 6.63 24.49
CA GLU A 132 0.30 7.98 24.57
C GLU A 132 1.85 8.02 24.63
N VAL A 133 2.52 6.95 24.21
CA VAL A 133 3.98 6.86 24.07
C VAL A 133 4.40 7.36 22.69
N GLU A 134 5.52 8.07 22.63
CA GLU A 134 6.09 8.52 21.36
C GLU A 134 6.50 7.31 20.49
N SER A 135 6.10 7.34 19.23
CA SER A 135 6.41 6.25 18.30
C SER A 135 7.86 6.33 17.82
N PRO A 136 8.65 5.23 17.89
CA PRO A 136 10.01 5.21 17.37
C PRO A 136 10.09 5.68 15.90
N PRO A 137 11.05 6.54 15.51
CA PRO A 137 11.17 7.04 14.14
C PRO A 137 11.26 5.93 13.09
N GLU A 138 11.87 4.81 13.45
CA GLU A 138 12.02 3.61 12.63
C GLU A 138 10.68 2.97 12.29
N LEU A 139 9.70 2.98 13.20
CA LEU A 139 8.34 2.52 12.91
C LEU A 139 7.63 3.45 11.95
N ILE A 140 7.76 4.76 12.13
CA ILE A 140 7.14 5.75 11.25
C ILE A 140 7.68 5.54 9.82
N ARG A 141 9.00 5.44 9.67
CA ARG A 141 9.65 5.15 8.38
C ARG A 141 9.19 3.81 7.80
N MET A 142 9.09 2.77 8.63
CA MET A 142 8.56 1.47 8.20
C MET A 142 7.16 1.59 7.61
N LEU A 143 6.23 2.21 8.33
CA LEU A 143 4.84 2.33 7.92
C LEU A 143 4.71 3.11 6.60
N LEU A 144 5.46 4.21 6.45
CA LEU A 144 5.48 5.00 5.22
C LEU A 144 6.04 4.23 4.02
N ILE A 145 7.09 3.41 4.24
CA ILE A 145 7.65 2.55 3.19
C ILE A 145 6.66 1.44 2.80
N LEU A 146 5.99 0.83 3.78
CA LEU A 146 4.98 -0.20 3.49
C LEU A 146 3.76 0.40 2.79
N GLN A 147 3.41 1.64 3.08
CA GLN A 147 2.31 2.36 2.43
C GLN A 147 2.60 2.58 0.95
N SER A 148 3.85 2.77 0.54
CA SER A 148 4.17 3.00 -0.88
C SER A 148 4.05 1.75 -1.76
N VAL A 149 3.74 0.58 -1.20
CA VAL A 149 3.69 -0.70 -1.94
C VAL A 149 2.26 -1.24 -1.96
N HIS A 150 1.78 -1.60 -3.14
CA HIS A 150 0.38 -2.00 -3.37
C HIS A 150 0.34 -3.35 -4.08
N ASP A 151 -0.55 -4.24 -3.64
CA ASP A 151 -0.74 -5.56 -4.26
C ASP A 151 -1.76 -5.55 -5.42
N SER A 152 -2.60 -4.53 -5.51
CA SER A 152 -3.52 -4.31 -6.62
C SER A 152 -3.85 -2.82 -6.77
N PRO A 153 -4.43 -2.38 -7.90
CA PRO A 153 -4.81 -0.97 -8.10
C PRO A 153 -5.84 -0.48 -7.09
N GLN A 154 -6.65 -1.39 -6.53
CA GLN A 154 -7.70 -1.04 -5.58
C GLN A 154 -7.25 -1.36 -4.14
N PRO A 155 -7.45 -0.45 -3.18
CA PRO A 155 -7.11 -0.68 -1.78
C PRO A 155 -7.82 -1.90 -1.19
N ASN A 156 -7.05 -2.97 -0.94
CA ASN A 156 -7.55 -4.18 -0.32
C ASN A 156 -7.73 -4.02 1.21
N LYS A 157 -8.26 -5.06 1.87
CA LYS A 157 -8.49 -5.05 3.33
C LYS A 157 -7.20 -4.85 4.14
N ASN A 158 -6.09 -5.44 3.72
CA ASN A 158 -4.82 -5.34 4.43
C ASN A 158 -4.22 -3.93 4.30
N TYR A 159 -4.27 -3.35 3.11
CA TYR A 159 -3.84 -1.99 2.84
C TYR A 159 -4.64 -0.98 3.68
N ARG A 160 -5.97 -1.11 3.73
CA ARG A 160 -6.80 -0.24 4.59
C ARG A 160 -6.47 -0.35 6.09
N LYS A 161 -6.08 -1.54 6.57
CA LYS A 161 -5.58 -1.71 7.94
C LYS A 161 -4.25 -1.00 8.14
N LEU A 162 -3.35 -1.08 7.15
CA LEU A 162 -2.09 -0.33 7.19
C LEU A 162 -2.37 1.18 7.24
N GLU A 163 -3.31 1.69 6.44
CA GLU A 163 -3.70 3.11 6.47
C GLU A 163 -4.21 3.55 7.84
N THR A 164 -4.95 2.69 8.56
CA THR A 164 -5.33 2.94 9.95
C THR A 164 -4.09 3.08 10.84
N LEU A 165 -3.12 2.17 10.73
CA LEU A 165 -1.87 2.26 11.50
C LEU A 165 -1.08 3.53 11.18
N VAL A 166 -0.99 3.93 9.91
CA VAL A 166 -0.31 5.18 9.50
C VAL A 166 -1.00 6.40 10.11
N SER A 167 -2.33 6.41 10.20
CA SER A 167 -3.07 7.55 10.77
C SER A 167 -2.79 7.79 12.27
N TYR A 168 -2.22 6.83 13.00
CA TYR A 168 -1.78 7.05 14.38
C TYR A 168 -0.49 7.87 14.49
N VAL A 169 0.37 7.81 13.47
CA VAL A 169 1.72 8.40 13.49
C VAL A 169 1.89 9.59 12.54
N VAL A 170 0.98 9.76 11.58
CA VAL A 170 0.91 10.92 10.68
C VAL A 170 -0.45 11.56 10.81
N THR A 171 -0.52 12.85 11.14
CA THR A 171 -1.79 13.59 11.27
C THR A 171 -1.63 15.02 10.76
N PRO A 172 -2.52 15.50 9.87
CA PRO A 172 -3.60 14.75 9.22
C PRO A 172 -3.05 13.75 8.18
N TYR A 173 -3.71 12.60 8.02
CA TYR A 173 -3.34 11.58 7.04
C TYR A 173 -4.39 11.44 5.94
N LEU A 174 -3.98 11.54 4.68
CA LEU A 174 -4.88 11.34 3.53
C LEU A 174 -4.90 9.85 3.13
N SER A 175 -5.95 9.15 3.55
CA SER A 175 -6.18 7.75 3.17
C SER A 175 -6.94 7.63 1.85
N SER A 176 -7.04 6.41 1.32
CA SER A 176 -7.88 6.10 0.17
C SER A 176 -9.37 6.36 0.39
N THR A 177 -9.80 6.57 1.64
CA THR A 177 -11.17 6.93 2.02
C THR A 177 -11.31 8.39 2.44
N GLY A 178 -10.30 9.23 2.21
CA GLY A 178 -10.27 10.64 2.59
C GLY A 178 -9.39 10.94 3.80
N LEU A 179 -9.51 12.17 4.33
CA LEU A 179 -8.70 12.68 5.42
C LEU A 179 -9.03 11.97 6.74
N ARG A 180 -7.99 11.53 7.45
CA ARG A 180 -8.07 10.87 8.76
C ARG A 180 -7.27 11.66 9.79
N ASN A 181 -7.87 11.81 10.96
CA ASN A 181 -7.18 12.27 12.16
C ASN A 181 -6.69 11.05 12.95
N LYS A 182 -5.76 11.28 13.88
CA LYS A 182 -5.34 10.26 14.84
C LYS A 182 -6.58 9.63 15.50
N PRO A 183 -6.77 8.30 15.43
CA PRO A 183 -7.90 7.65 16.08
C PRO A 183 -7.86 7.90 17.59
N ILE A 184 -8.95 8.41 18.14
CA ILE A 184 -9.12 8.67 19.58
C ILE A 184 -9.98 7.52 20.13
N ILE A 185 -9.57 6.91 21.24
CA ILE A 185 -10.45 6.03 22.00
C ILE A 185 -11.54 6.92 22.59
N THR A 186 -12.74 6.90 22.03
CA THR A 186 -13.93 7.23 22.82
C THR A 186 -14.14 6.05 23.76
N THR A 187 -13.74 6.20 25.02
CA THR A 187 -14.40 5.45 26.07
C THR A 187 -15.90 5.69 25.92
N PRO A 188 -16.79 4.70 26.10
CA PRO A 188 -18.22 4.98 26.22
C PRO A 188 -18.42 5.75 27.53
N THR A 189 -18.15 7.05 27.48
CA THR A 189 -18.50 7.99 28.53
C THR A 189 -20.00 8.21 28.37
N ASP A 190 -20.78 7.60 29.24
CA ASP A 190 -22.21 7.92 29.39
C ASP A 190 -22.42 9.43 29.37
N PRO A 191 -23.30 9.97 28.51
CA PRO A 191 -23.89 11.27 28.74
C PRO A 191 -25.40 11.06 28.91
N LYS A 192 -25.82 10.57 30.09
CA LYS A 192 -27.14 10.99 30.59
C LYS A 192 -27.00 12.44 31.07
N LEU A 193 -27.04 13.38 30.13
CA LEU A 193 -27.42 14.74 30.44
C LEU A 193 -28.93 14.72 30.78
N PRO A 194 -29.37 15.19 31.97
CA PRO A 194 -30.78 15.36 32.24
C PRO A 194 -31.31 16.50 31.35
N ARG A 195 -32.25 16.19 30.47
CA ARG A 195 -33.02 17.20 29.73
C ARG A 195 -33.81 18.03 30.77
N PRO A 196 -33.70 19.36 30.81
CA PRO A 196 -34.55 20.14 31.69
C PRO A 196 -36.00 20.03 31.19
N ALA A 197 -36.88 19.56 32.07
CA ALA A 197 -38.32 19.66 31.87
C ALA A 197 -38.71 21.14 31.94
N SER A 198 -39.38 21.64 30.92
CA SER A 198 -40.15 22.88 31.01
C SER A 198 -41.49 22.70 30.29
N ALA A 199 -42.50 22.62 31.16
CA ALA A 199 -43.80 23.27 31.07
C ALA A 199 -44.70 23.00 29.84
N ALA A 200 -45.73 22.20 30.14
CA ALA A 200 -47.15 22.56 30.02
C ALA A 200 -47.76 22.87 28.63
N GLN A 201 -48.62 21.92 28.26
CA GLN A 201 -49.90 22.05 27.54
C GLN A 201 -50.54 23.45 27.53
N LEU A 202 -51.09 23.81 26.36
CA LEU A 202 -52.39 24.48 26.14
C LEU A 202 -52.72 24.31 24.63
N SER A 203 -53.54 23.32 24.28
CA SER A 203 -54.95 23.47 23.89
C SER A 203 -55.23 24.36 22.65
N GLY A 204 -55.52 23.70 21.52
CA GLY A 204 -56.84 23.81 20.89
C GLY A 204 -57.11 24.88 19.81
N LYS A 205 -57.38 24.35 18.60
CA LYS A 205 -58.46 24.69 17.63
C LYS A 205 -58.32 25.83 16.60
N GLN A 206 -58.50 25.36 15.35
CA GLN A 206 -59.40 25.85 14.27
C GLN A 206 -58.93 26.88 13.22
N SER A 207 -59.55 26.66 12.05
CA SER A 207 -59.36 27.18 10.70
C SER A 207 -59.84 28.63 10.51
N ASP A 208 -59.33 29.32 9.48
CA ASP A 208 -60.14 29.76 8.32
C ASP A 208 -59.35 30.58 7.28
N LYS A 209 -59.98 30.70 6.11
CA LYS A 209 -59.53 31.15 4.77
C LYS A 209 -59.50 32.67 4.55
N LEU A 210 -58.72 33.05 3.53
CA LEU A 210 -58.81 34.17 2.55
C LEU A 210 -58.87 35.64 3.04
N ASP A 211 -57.99 36.49 2.48
CA ASP A 211 -58.39 37.40 1.38
C ASP A 211 -57.21 37.97 0.59
N THR A 212 -57.49 38.27 -0.68
CA THR A 212 -56.63 38.82 -1.75
C THR A 212 -56.83 40.33 -1.87
N VAL A 213 -56.02 41.00 -2.73
CA VAL A 213 -56.22 42.27 -3.49
C VAL A 213 -55.16 43.34 -3.08
N HIS A 214 -54.43 44.09 -3.94
CA HIS A 214 -54.56 44.50 -5.34
C HIS A 214 -53.18 44.66 -6.06
N GLU A 215 -53.27 44.49 -7.37
CA GLU A 215 -52.36 44.64 -8.52
C GLU A 215 -51.97 46.09 -8.88
N VAL A 216 -50.78 46.31 -9.50
CA VAL A 216 -50.59 47.27 -10.61
C VAL A 216 -49.52 46.73 -11.59
N GLU A 217 -49.92 46.70 -12.86
CA GLU A 217 -49.24 46.22 -14.07
C GLU A 217 -48.03 47.05 -14.53
N SER A 218 -47.16 46.44 -15.35
CA SER A 218 -46.69 47.05 -16.62
C SER A 218 -46.06 46.03 -17.58
N ASN A 219 -46.87 45.61 -18.56
CA ASN A 219 -46.59 45.25 -19.96
C ASN A 219 -45.13 45.13 -20.48
N ARG A 220 -44.81 43.99 -21.12
CA ARG A 220 -44.87 43.83 -22.60
C ARG A 220 -44.53 42.39 -23.05
N ARG A 221 -45.39 41.82 -23.91
CA ARG A 221 -45.17 40.64 -24.76
C ARG A 221 -44.25 40.98 -25.93
N TYR A 222 -43.49 40.00 -26.44
CA TYR A 222 -43.74 39.33 -27.74
C TYR A 222 -42.94 38.01 -27.82
N THR A 223 -43.63 36.95 -28.24
CA THR A 223 -43.14 35.60 -28.55
C THR A 223 -42.62 35.52 -29.99
N PHE A 224 -41.58 34.73 -30.26
CA PHE A 224 -41.60 33.78 -31.38
C PHE A 224 -40.66 32.60 -31.16
N THR A 225 -41.04 31.48 -31.77
CA THR A 225 -40.58 30.10 -31.64
C THR A 225 -39.40 29.74 -32.54
N SER A 226 -38.76 28.60 -32.21
CA SER A 226 -38.22 27.56 -33.12
C SER A 226 -36.70 27.41 -33.20
N SER A 227 -36.26 26.27 -32.69
CA SER A 227 -35.35 25.25 -33.26
C SER A 227 -34.11 25.68 -34.05
N GLY A 228 -32.96 25.11 -33.67
CA GLY A 228 -31.78 25.01 -34.51
C GLY A 228 -30.63 24.29 -33.82
N ASP A 229 -30.35 23.07 -34.27
CA ASP A 229 -29.15 22.28 -33.95
C ASP A 229 -27.85 23.07 -34.15
N SER A 230 -26.85 22.83 -33.31
CA SER A 230 -25.45 22.78 -33.78
C SER A 230 -24.51 22.18 -32.75
N ALA A 231 -23.88 21.10 -33.18
CA ALA A 231 -22.69 20.52 -32.59
C ALA A 231 -21.52 21.50 -32.65
N CYS A 232 -20.77 21.63 -31.55
CA CYS A 232 -19.41 22.16 -31.56
C CYS A 232 -18.45 21.03 -31.24
N SER A 233 -17.79 20.59 -32.31
CA SER A 233 -16.57 19.79 -32.34
C SER A 233 -15.34 20.67 -32.00
N SER A 234 -14.20 19.99 -31.82
CA SER A 234 -12.82 20.48 -31.97
C SER A 234 -12.16 20.91 -30.65
N VAL A 235 -10.93 20.53 -30.28
CA VAL A 235 -9.84 19.75 -30.90
C VAL A 235 -8.97 19.21 -29.75
N PHE A 236 -8.74 17.88 -29.68
CA PHE A 236 -7.56 17.34 -29.01
C PHE A 236 -6.47 17.18 -30.07
N GLY A 237 -5.41 17.99 -29.97
CA GLY A 237 -4.25 17.90 -30.84
C GLY A 237 -3.33 16.75 -30.40
N SER A 238 -3.21 15.73 -31.24
CA SER A 238 -2.12 14.76 -31.20
C SER A 238 -0.80 15.45 -31.58
N ILE A 239 0.23 15.29 -30.75
CA ILE A 239 1.61 15.56 -31.14
C ILE A 239 2.23 14.23 -31.57
N THR A 240 2.37 14.07 -32.89
CA THR A 240 3.34 13.17 -33.51
C THR A 240 4.49 14.03 -34.03
N SER A 241 5.72 13.58 -33.81
CA SER A 241 6.89 14.07 -34.54
C SER A 241 7.87 12.93 -34.72
N ASP A 242 7.82 12.34 -35.91
CA ASP A 242 8.91 11.58 -36.53
C ASP A 242 9.60 12.46 -37.59
N LEU A 243 10.74 11.97 -38.08
CA LEU A 243 11.74 12.50 -39.03
C LEU A 243 13.00 13.06 -38.33
N ASN A 244 14.23 12.63 -38.63
CA ASN A 244 14.70 11.99 -39.85
C ASN A 244 16.04 11.22 -39.69
N THR A 245 16.14 10.19 -40.51
CA THR A 245 17.30 9.40 -40.91
C THR A 245 18.42 10.24 -41.54
N ALA A 246 19.67 9.97 -41.16
CA ALA A 246 20.83 10.18 -42.04
C ALA A 246 21.81 9.01 -41.88
N ARG A 247 22.01 8.30 -43.00
CA ARG A 247 22.86 7.13 -43.19
C ARG A 247 24.10 7.60 -43.94
N SER A 248 25.30 7.27 -43.46
CA SER A 248 26.49 7.19 -44.31
C SER A 248 27.43 6.14 -43.71
N SER A 249 27.66 5.09 -44.50
CA SER A 249 28.66 4.05 -44.31
C SER A 249 29.68 4.24 -45.41
N VAL A 250 30.98 4.28 -45.08
CA VAL A 250 32.02 3.79 -45.98
C VAL A 250 33.08 3.06 -45.15
N ASN A 251 33.33 1.83 -45.58
CA ASN A 251 34.23 0.82 -45.04
C ASN A 251 35.73 1.14 -45.21
N SER A 252 36.53 0.40 -44.44
CA SER A 252 37.58 -0.53 -44.94
C SER A 252 39.03 -0.32 -44.48
N THR A 253 39.44 -1.26 -43.62
CA THR A 253 40.62 -2.16 -43.73
C THR A 253 42.04 -1.68 -43.43
N ASN A 254 42.77 -2.63 -42.80
CA ASN A 254 44.21 -2.96 -42.88
C ASN A 254 45.17 -2.28 -41.88
N THR A 255 46.14 -2.93 -41.21
CA THR A 255 46.75 -4.27 -41.28
C THR A 255 47.61 -4.52 -40.01
N LEU A 256 47.89 -5.81 -39.74
CA LEU A 256 49.00 -6.43 -38.96
C LEU A 256 50.29 -5.59 -38.81
N VAL A 257 51.11 -5.67 -37.75
CA VAL A 257 51.81 -6.80 -37.09
C VAL A 257 52.07 -6.42 -35.64
#